data_AF-A0A4Q5UT55-F1
#
_entry.id   AF-A0A4Q5UT55-F1
#
_cell.length_a   1.000
_cell.length_b   1.000
_cell.length_c   1.000
_cell.angle_alpha   90.00
_cell.angle_beta   90.00
_cell.angle_gamma   90.00
#
_symmetry.space_group_name_H-M   'P 1'
#
loop_
_entity.id
_entity.type
_entity.pdbx_description
1 polymer ?
#
loop_
_entity_poly.entity_id
_entity_poly.type
_entity_poly.pdbx_seq_one_letter_code
_entity_poly.pdbx_strand_id
1 'polypeptide(L)' 'MKVLQFTLPVAHDRTIIVQEDNMPHFYPYLHRHKEAQLIWIKEGEGTLVVDNNMHAFR' A
#
# COMPACT_ATOMS: atom_id res chain seq x y z
N MET A 1 6.09 -12.62 9.32
CA MET A 1 6.26 -11.35 8.59
C MET A 1 7.00 -10.36 9.47
N LYS A 2 8.06 -9.72 8.99
CA LYS A 2 8.69 -8.61 9.72
C LYS A 2 7.88 -7.34 9.46
N VAL A 3 7.32 -6.75 10.51
CA VAL A 3 6.69 -5.43 10.44
C VAL A 3 7.80 -4.40 10.46
N LEU A 4 8.02 -3.75 9.32
CA LEU A 4 8.93 -2.61 9.24
C LEU A 4 8.09 -1.40 9.67
N GLN A 5 8.23 -1.00 10.94
CA GLN A 5 7.56 0.21 11.43
C GLN A 5 8.28 1.43 10.85
N PHE A 6 7.90 1.82 9.64
CA PHE A 6 8.28 3.11 9.08
C PHE A 6 7.03 3.83 8.59
N THR A 7 7.03 5.13 8.82
CA THR A 7 6.14 6.04 8.12
C THR A 7 6.78 6.30 6.77
N LEU A 8 6.06 6.01 5.68
CA LEU A 8 6.53 6.41 4.35
C LEU A 8 6.79 7.93 4.38
N PRO A 9 7.96 8.41 3.92
CA PRO A 9 8.19 9.85 3.80
C PRO A 9 7.28 10.38 2.69
N VAL A 10 6.08 10.79 3.08
CA VAL A 10 5.15 11.47 2.19
C VAL A 10 5.59 12.93 2.10
N ALA A 11 5.60 13.48 0.89
CA ALA A 11 5.93 14.88 0.66
C ALA A 11 4.85 15.75 1.33
N HIS A 12 5.21 16.46 2.41
CA HIS A 12 4.27 17.24 3.23
C HIS A 12 3.74 18.49 2.51
N ASP A 13 4.34 18.83 1.37
CA ASP A 13 3.96 19.94 0.49
C ASP A 13 2.97 19.53 -0.61
N ARG A 14 2.46 18.29 -0.59
CA ARG A 14 1.53 17.77 -1.60
C ARG A 14 0.23 17.29 -0.98
N THR A 15 -0.89 17.64 -1.61
CA THR A 15 -2.23 17.19 -1.19
C THR A 15 -2.60 15.83 -1.80
N ILE A 16 -2.08 15.53 -3.00
CA ILE A 16 -2.34 14.27 -3.72
C ILE A 16 -1.01 13.78 -4.31
N ILE A 17 -0.74 12.48 -4.14
CA ILE A 17 0.39 11.79 -4.75
C ILE A 17 -0.16 10.64 -5.58
N VAL A 18 0.32 10.52 -6.81
CA VAL A 18 -0.04 9.46 -7.74
C VAL A 18 1.21 8.66 -8.05
N GLN A 19 1.10 7.34 -7.96
CA GLN A 19 2.16 6.39 -8.26
C GLN A 19 1.61 5.30 -9.17
N GLU A 20 2.42 4.86 -10.12
CA GLU A 20 2.16 3.71 -10.97
C GLU A 20 3.23 2.65 -10.69
N ASP A 21 2.79 1.45 -10.34
CA ASP A 21 3.67 0.32 -10.03
C ASP A 21 3.47 -0.79 -11.06
N ASN A 22 4.56 -1.18 -11.72
CA ASN A 22 4.63 -2.35 -12.59
C ASN A 22 5.80 -3.23 -12.12
N MET A 23 5.47 -4.25 -11.33
CA MET A 23 6.46 -5.11 -10.70
C MET A 23 5.89 -6.51 -10.44
N PRO A 24 6.76 -7.54 -10.33
CA PRO A 24 6.30 -8.93 -10.11
C PRO A 24 5.55 -9.13 -8.80
N HIS A 25 5.87 -8.34 -7.76
CA HIS A 25 5.24 -8.40 -6.44
C HIS A 25 5.08 -7.00 -5.87
N PHE A 26 3.83 -6.58 -5.66
CA PHE A 26 3.50 -5.28 -5.08
C PHE A 26 3.52 -5.33 -3.54
N TYR A 27 4.41 -4.54 -2.93
CA TYR A 27 4.57 -4.26 -1.49
C TYR A 27 4.46 -5.46 -0.51
N PRO A 28 5.58 -6.09 -0.12
CA PRO A 28 5.57 -7.22 0.82
C PRO A 28 5.61 -6.80 2.30
N TYR A 29 5.56 -5.50 2.62
CA TYR A 29 5.77 -4.98 3.98
C TYR A 29 4.57 -4.18 4.48
N LEU A 30 4.17 -4.46 5.73
CA LEU A 30 3.17 -3.67 6.45
C LEU A 30 3.78 -2.32 6.85
N HIS A 31 3.02 -1.23 6.66
CA HIS A 31 3.41 0.14 6.98
C HIS A 31 2.22 0.92 7.55
N ARG A 32 2.47 2.12 8.10
CA ARG A 32 1.43 2.99 8.68
C ARG A 32 1.58 4.41 8.16
N HIS A 33 0.46 5.04 7.83
CA HIS A 33 0.38 6.44 7.40
C HIS A 33 -0.96 7.04 7.85
N LYS A 34 -1.07 8.36 7.94
CA LYS A 34 -2.30 9.05 8.38
C LYS A 34 -3.22 9.38 7.21
N GLU A 35 -2.65 9.40 6.02
CA GLU A 35 -3.28 9.76 4.76
C GLU A 35 -4.24 8.66 4.31
N ALA A 36 -5.29 9.03 3.57
CA ALA A 36 -6.12 8.05 2.87
C ALA A 36 -5.37 7.52 1.65
N GLN A 37 -5.41 6.21 1.42
CA GLN A 37 -4.80 5.56 0.26
C GLN A 37 -5.87 4.87 -0.59
N LEU A 38 -5.80 5.07 -1.89
CA LEU A 38 -6.62 4.40 -2.89
C LEU A 38 -5.70 3.67 -3.85
N ILE A 39 -5.96 2.38 -4.06
CA ILE A 39 -5.21 1.55 -5.01
C ILE A 39 -6.18 1.01 -6.04
N TRP A 40 -5.84 1.19 -7.32
CA TRP A 40 -6.56 0.58 -8.42
C TRP A 40 -5.68 -0.51 -9.05
N ILE A 41 -6.11 -1.75 -8.87
CA ILE A 41 -5.42 -2.92 -9.39
C ILE A 41 -5.97 -3.19 -10.78
N LYS A 42 -5.12 -2.96 -11.80
CA LYS A 42 -5.49 -3.20 -13.21
C LYS A 42 -5.27 -4.66 -13.62
N GLU A 43 -4.22 -5.29 -13.12
CA GLU A 43 -3.85 -6.67 -13.39
C GLU A 43 -3.08 -7.23 -12.17
N GLY A 44 -3.36 -8.48 -11.81
CA GLY A 44 -2.72 -9.18 -10.69
C GLY A 44 -3.70 -9.54 -9.58
N GLU A 45 -3.23 -10.37 -8.64
CA GLU A 45 -4.01 -10.86 -7.51
C GLU A 45 -3.23 -10.75 -6.21
N GLY A 46 -3.93 -10.81 -5.08
CA GLY A 46 -3.28 -10.71 -3.79
C GLY A 46 -4.23 -10.61 -2.62
N THR A 47 -3.72 -10.09 -1.51
CA THR A 47 -4.48 -9.91 -0.28
C THR A 47 -4.15 -8.56 0.35
N LEU A 48 -5.16 -7.73 0.51
CA LEU A 48 -5.10 -6.52 1.31
C LEU A 48 -5.18 -6.91 2.79
N VAL A 49 -4.14 -6.53 3.55
CA VAL A 49 -4.08 -6.72 5.00
C VAL A 49 -4.20 -5.35 5.67
N VAL A 50 -5.28 -5.13 6.43
CA VAL A 50 -5.54 -3.88 7.17
C VAL A 50 -6.04 -4.23 8.56
N ASP A 51 -5.33 -3.74 9.58
CA ASP A 51 -5.53 -4.11 10.98
C ASP A 51 -5.58 -5.63 11.17
N ASN A 52 -6.73 -6.15 11.58
CA ASN A 52 -6.96 -7.59 11.78
C ASN A 52 -7.78 -8.22 10.64
N ASN A 53 -7.98 -7.51 9.53
CA ASN A 53 -8.77 -7.96 8.39
C ASN A 53 -7.87 -8.32 7.21
N MET A 54 -8.32 -9.30 6.44
CA MET A 54 -7.68 -9.75 5.21
C MET A 54 -8.75 -9.81 4.11
N HIS A 55 -8.45 -9.18 2.97
CA HIS A 55 -9.36 -9.13 1.83
C HIS A 55 -8.62 -9.58 0.58
N ALA A 56 -9.02 -10.71 0.01
CA ALA A 56 -8.47 -11.18 -1.26
C ALA A 56 -9.02 -10.34 -2.43
N PHE A 57 -8.20 -10.14 -3.45
CA PHE A 57 -8.59 -9.50 -4.71
C PHE A 57 -7.95 -10.23 -5.90
N ARG A 58 -8.54 -10.06 -7.07
CA ARG A 58 -8.09 -10.59 -8.36
C ARG A 58 -8.50 -9.65 -9.49
#